data_AF-A0AAU2UW54-F1
#
_entry.id   AF-A0AAU2UW54-F1
#
_cell.length_a   1.000
_cell.length_b   1.000
_cell.length_c   1.000
_cell.angle_alpha   90.00
_cell.angle_beta   90.00
_cell.angle_gamma   90.00
#
_symmetry.space_group_name_H-M   'P 1'
#
loop_
_entity.id
_entity.type
_entity.pdbx_description
1 polymer ?
#
loop_
_entity_poly.entity_id
_entity_poly.type
_entity_poly.pdbx_seq_one_letter_code
_entity_poly.pdbx_strand_id
1 'polypeptide(L)'
;MADQTLAEFLQELQKDGGAVVSTSDEIADNNFNEQYWLQDDVYLPQAERLTGVFQGAFEPDRWFNVQKALQIARSTPNGIVRGQMDQHLSTQTLRVEVLVEQLKQLTLSHLLGIPISDPGFLDHLQSALTGMFVGLGGQDGENYLSWGDETGSSTSYTYNLFFAVQSLRTGAVMAVLPLSFDITASVDRKRLESLTVKDSARFATYVRAVTFMQTLDTAAV
;
A
#
# COMPACT_ATOMS: atom_id res chain seq x y z
N MET A 1 13.46 58.06 -30.14
CA MET A 1 14.55 57.56 -29.27
C MET A 1 13.91 56.87 -28.08
N ALA A 2 13.60 55.59 -28.23
CA ALA A 2 13.03 54.72 -27.20
C ALA A 2 13.18 53.28 -27.69
N ASP A 3 14.40 52.75 -27.61
CA ASP A 3 14.69 51.35 -27.91
C ASP A 3 15.96 50.90 -27.17
N GLN A 4 15.97 51.10 -25.86
CA GLN A 4 17.06 50.62 -24.97
C GLN A 4 16.56 49.92 -23.71
N THR A 5 15.26 49.77 -23.49
CA THR A 5 14.72 49.26 -22.21
C THR A 5 14.30 47.80 -22.23
N LEU A 6 14.16 47.14 -23.39
CA LEU A 6 13.72 45.74 -23.43
C LEU A 6 14.88 44.75 -23.26
N ALA A 7 16.06 45.07 -23.80
CA ALA A 7 17.24 44.20 -23.69
C ALA A 7 17.83 44.22 -22.27
N GLU A 8 17.82 45.37 -21.59
CA GLU A 8 18.28 45.49 -20.20
C GLU A 8 17.30 44.81 -19.22
N PHE A 9 15.99 44.93 -19.46
CA PHE A 9 14.96 44.24 -18.66
C PHE A 9 15.04 42.70 -18.77
N LEU A 10 15.35 42.17 -19.95
CA LEU A 10 15.54 40.73 -20.15
C LEU A 10 16.85 40.20 -19.53
N GLN A 11 17.86 41.06 -19.38
CA GLN A 11 19.12 40.70 -18.70
C GLN A 11 19.00 40.71 -17.17
N GLU A 12 18.11 41.54 -16.63
CA GLU A 12 17.85 41.64 -15.20
C GLU A 12 17.04 40.43 -14.68
N LEU A 13 16.11 39.91 -15.51
CA LEU A 13 15.39 38.65 -15.24
C LEU A 13 16.29 37.39 -15.26
N GLN A 14 17.51 37.47 -15.79
CA GLN A 14 18.48 36.38 -15.76
C GLN A 14 19.48 36.51 -14.59
N LYS A 15 19.52 37.64 -13.88
CA LYS A 15 20.42 37.90 -12.75
C LYS A 15 19.81 37.57 -11.39
N ASP A 16 18.50 37.67 -11.26
CA ASP A 16 17.78 37.03 -10.15
C ASP A 16 17.58 35.55 -10.51
N GLY A 17 18.65 34.78 -10.33
CA GLY A 17 18.58 33.34 -10.12
C GLY A 17 17.88 33.05 -8.80
N GLY A 18 16.63 33.48 -8.67
CA GLY A 18 15.67 32.84 -7.79
C GLY A 18 15.63 31.39 -8.22
N ALA A 19 15.97 30.50 -7.28
CA ALA A 19 15.91 29.08 -7.50
C ALA A 19 14.61 28.78 -8.25
N VAL A 20 14.76 28.33 -9.50
CA VAL A 20 13.75 27.47 -10.09
C VAL A 20 13.79 26.27 -9.17
N VAL A 21 12.95 26.32 -8.13
CA VAL A 21 12.44 25.12 -7.51
C VAL A 21 11.71 24.47 -8.67
N SER A 22 12.44 23.65 -9.42
CA SER A 22 11.86 22.48 -10.03
C SER A 22 11.23 21.77 -8.84
N THR A 23 9.97 22.07 -8.57
CA THR A 23 9.03 21.00 -8.26
C THR A 23 9.03 20.15 -9.52
N SER A 24 10.08 19.32 -9.67
CA SER A 24 9.82 17.94 -10.00
C SER A 24 8.72 17.58 -9.03
N ASP A 25 7.50 17.51 -9.55
CA ASP A 25 6.49 16.65 -8.97
C ASP A 25 7.17 15.28 -8.87
N GLU A 26 7.97 15.06 -7.82
CA GLU A 26 8.04 13.76 -7.20
C GLU A 26 6.59 13.54 -6.81
N ILE A 27 5.84 12.93 -7.73
CA ILE A 27 4.81 12.00 -7.33
C ILE A 27 5.55 11.13 -6.33
N ALA A 28 5.32 11.37 -5.04
CA ALA A 28 5.93 10.57 -4.00
C ALA A 28 5.64 9.13 -4.42
N ASP A 29 6.70 8.37 -4.71
CA ASP A 29 6.56 7.03 -5.29
C ASP A 29 5.52 6.28 -4.47
N ASN A 30 4.40 5.92 -5.10
CA ASN A 30 3.34 5.23 -4.39
C ASN A 30 3.84 3.81 -4.10
N ASN A 31 4.19 3.56 -2.84
CA ASN A 31 4.74 2.28 -2.42
C ASN A 31 3.65 1.28 -2.06
N PHE A 32 2.37 1.57 -2.29
CA PHE A 32 1.26 0.66 -2.06
C PHE A 32 0.64 0.19 -3.37
N ASN A 33 0.25 -1.08 -3.41
CA ASN A 33 -0.79 -1.55 -4.30
C ASN A 33 -2.16 -1.20 -3.67
N GLU A 34 -2.86 -0.24 -4.27
CA GLU A 34 -4.10 0.34 -3.75
C GLU A 34 -5.31 -0.53 -4.04
N GLN A 35 -6.12 -0.78 -3.02
CA GLN A 35 -7.27 -1.68 -3.07
C GLN A 35 -8.49 -0.95 -2.47
N TYR A 36 -9.22 -0.23 -3.31
CA TYR A 36 -10.36 0.57 -2.89
C TYR A 36 -11.67 -0.19 -3.10
N TRP A 37 -12.40 -0.39 -2.02
CA TRP A 37 -13.76 -0.92 -2.00
C TRP A 37 -14.70 0.16 -1.47
N LEU A 38 -15.23 0.98 -2.39
CA LEU A 38 -16.09 2.11 -2.06
C LEU A 38 -17.49 1.85 -2.60
N GLN A 39 -18.50 2.03 -1.76
CA GLN A 39 -19.89 1.93 -2.20
C GLN A 39 -20.30 3.17 -3.01
N ASP A 40 -19.67 4.31 -2.73
CA ASP A 40 -19.92 5.58 -3.42
C ASP A 40 -18.58 6.26 -3.76
N ASP A 41 -18.42 6.64 -5.03
CA ASP A 41 -17.21 7.24 -5.58
C ASP A 41 -16.92 8.62 -5.00
N VAL A 42 -17.90 9.27 -4.36
CA VAL A 42 -17.69 10.55 -3.64
C VAL A 42 -16.62 10.44 -2.55
N TYR A 43 -16.34 9.23 -2.06
CA TYR A 43 -15.32 8.98 -1.05
C TYR A 43 -13.93 8.64 -1.61
N LEU A 44 -13.78 8.56 -2.94
CA LEU A 44 -12.47 8.31 -3.57
C LEU A 44 -11.39 9.34 -3.15
N PRO A 45 -11.67 10.66 -3.13
CA PRO A 45 -10.67 11.64 -2.67
C PRO A 45 -10.22 11.43 -1.22
N GLN A 46 -11.11 10.90 -0.36
CA GLN A 46 -10.74 10.54 1.01
C GLN A 46 -9.81 9.32 1.05
N ALA A 47 -10.07 8.30 0.22
CA ALA A 47 -9.22 7.11 0.12
C ALA A 47 -7.81 7.45 -0.39
N GLU A 48 -7.72 8.25 -1.44
CA GLU A 48 -6.45 8.72 -2.01
C GLU A 48 -5.67 9.57 -1.00
N ARG A 49 -6.33 10.52 -0.33
CA ARG A 49 -5.70 11.34 0.71
C ARG A 49 -5.16 10.48 1.84
N LEU A 50 -5.94 9.51 2.33
CA LEU A 50 -5.48 8.62 3.39
C LEU A 50 -4.30 7.76 2.93
N THR A 51 -4.32 7.29 1.69
CA THR A 51 -3.17 6.58 1.10
C THR A 51 -1.93 7.44 1.08
N GLY A 52 -2.04 8.68 0.59
CA GLY A 52 -0.95 9.66 0.57
C GLY A 52 -0.40 9.97 1.96
N VAL A 53 -1.28 10.09 2.97
CA VAL A 53 -0.88 10.28 4.37
C VAL A 53 -0.04 9.10 4.88
N PHE A 54 -0.44 7.86 4.57
CA PHE A 54 0.28 6.67 5.00
C PHE A 54 1.54 6.38 4.18
N GLN A 55 1.79 7.03 3.04
CA GLN A 55 3.11 6.98 2.38
C GLN A 55 4.22 7.44 3.32
N GLY A 56 3.91 8.39 4.22
CA GLY A 56 4.86 8.85 5.23
C GLY A 56 5.34 7.75 6.20
N ALA A 57 4.69 6.58 6.23
CA ALA A 57 5.10 5.46 7.06
C ALA A 57 6.27 4.65 6.48
N PHE A 58 6.62 4.86 5.21
CA PHE A 58 7.78 4.21 4.61
C PHE A 58 9.09 4.89 5.03
N GLU A 59 10.12 4.07 5.19
CA GLU A 59 11.51 4.50 5.27
C GLU A 59 12.13 4.57 3.85
N PRO A 60 13.32 5.18 3.66
CA PRO A 60 13.92 5.35 2.33
C PRO A 60 14.15 4.06 1.54
N ASP A 61 14.27 2.92 2.20
CA ASP A 61 14.39 1.58 1.61
C ASP A 61 13.03 0.92 1.30
N ARG A 62 11.94 1.70 1.35
CA ARG A 62 10.55 1.26 1.15
C ARG A 62 10.09 0.24 2.20
N TRP A 63 10.74 0.21 3.36
CA TRP A 63 10.29 -0.54 4.52
C TRP A 63 9.14 0.19 5.23
N PHE A 64 7.97 -0.45 5.35
CA PHE A 64 6.83 0.08 6.11
C PHE A 64 7.03 0.06 7.64
N ASN A 65 7.17 1.22 8.27
CA ASN A 65 7.39 1.32 9.70
C ASN A 65 6.05 1.42 10.47
N VAL A 66 5.70 0.37 11.22
CA VAL A 66 4.44 0.33 12.01
C VAL A 66 4.38 1.45 13.06
N GLN A 67 5.48 1.78 13.73
CA GLN A 67 5.49 2.86 14.73
C GLN A 67 5.27 4.22 14.08
N LYS A 68 5.87 4.46 12.92
CA LYS A 68 5.65 5.67 12.12
C LYS A 68 4.22 5.74 11.61
N ALA A 69 3.66 4.64 11.11
CA ALA A 69 2.26 4.53 10.73
C ALA A 69 1.30 4.84 11.87
N LEU A 70 1.59 4.37 13.10
CA LEU A 70 0.78 4.69 14.28
C LEU A 70 0.88 6.17 14.67
N GLN A 71 2.05 6.79 14.57
CA GLN A 71 2.22 8.22 14.80
C GLN A 71 1.40 9.04 13.80
N ILE A 72 1.50 8.68 12.51
CA ILE A 72 0.72 9.28 11.43
C ILE A 72 -0.78 9.13 11.73
N ALA A 73 -1.26 7.91 11.95
CA ALA A 73 -2.66 7.64 12.23
C ALA A 73 -3.22 8.43 13.43
N ARG A 74 -2.42 8.59 14.50
CA ARG A 74 -2.81 9.38 15.68
C ARG A 74 -2.81 10.89 15.43
N SER A 75 -2.02 11.36 14.47
CA SER A 75 -1.99 12.77 14.06
C SER A 75 -3.05 13.11 13.00
N THR A 76 -3.57 12.10 12.29
CA THR A 76 -4.63 12.27 11.30
C THR A 76 -5.96 12.63 11.98
N PRO A 77 -6.60 13.74 11.58
CA PRO A 77 -7.82 14.20 12.24
C PRO A 77 -9.01 13.27 11.99
N ASN A 78 -9.98 13.34 12.90
CA ASN A 78 -11.28 12.66 12.81
C ASN A 78 -11.20 11.14 12.60
N GLY A 79 -10.16 10.51 13.12
CA GLY A 79 -10.03 9.07 13.06
C GLY A 79 -9.45 8.44 14.32
N ILE A 80 -9.46 7.11 14.30
CA ILE A 80 -9.06 6.28 15.43
C ILE A 80 -8.27 5.08 14.93
N VAL A 81 -7.21 4.73 15.65
CA VAL A 81 -6.50 3.46 15.45
C VAL A 81 -7.33 2.36 16.08
N ARG A 82 -7.77 1.40 15.26
CA ARG A 82 -8.59 0.25 15.67
C ARG A 82 -7.75 -0.98 15.97
N GLY A 83 -6.58 -1.09 15.34
CA GLY A 83 -5.68 -2.23 15.53
C GLY A 83 -4.33 -2.01 14.89
N GLN A 84 -3.40 -2.90 15.23
CA GLN A 84 -2.08 -2.99 14.63
C GLN A 84 -1.62 -4.44 14.63
N MET A 85 -0.69 -4.77 13.74
CA MET A 85 -0.02 -6.06 13.73
C MET A 85 1.44 -5.85 13.32
N ASP A 86 2.35 -6.54 14.00
CA ASP A 86 3.79 -6.47 13.76
C ASP A 86 4.42 -7.79 14.24
N GLN A 87 4.23 -8.85 13.45
CA GLN A 87 4.59 -10.20 13.89
C GLN A 87 4.81 -11.19 12.73
N HIS A 88 5.50 -12.27 13.07
CA HIS A 88 5.64 -13.42 12.19
C HIS A 88 4.38 -14.31 12.26
N LEU A 89 3.81 -14.64 11.11
CA LEU A 89 2.55 -15.41 11.03
C LEU A 89 2.77 -16.92 11.17
N SER A 90 3.86 -17.44 10.60
CA SER A 90 4.40 -18.80 10.75
C SER A 90 5.20 -19.17 9.49
N THR A 91 6.02 -20.23 9.57
CA THR A 91 6.68 -20.82 8.41
C THR A 91 6.04 -22.15 8.09
N GLN A 92 5.50 -22.30 6.88
CA GLN A 92 4.70 -23.46 6.51
C GLN A 92 4.97 -23.85 5.05
N THR A 93 4.80 -25.15 4.73
CA THR A 93 4.77 -25.64 3.35
C THR A 93 3.33 -25.94 2.96
N LEU A 94 2.77 -25.18 2.02
CA LEU A 94 1.39 -25.33 1.58
C LEU A 94 1.18 -24.82 0.15
N ARG A 95 0.00 -25.10 -0.41
CA ARG A 95 -0.45 -24.51 -1.67
C ARG A 95 -0.70 -23.02 -1.50
N VAL A 96 -0.40 -22.23 -2.53
CA VAL A 96 -0.63 -20.77 -2.52
C VAL A 96 -2.09 -20.43 -2.20
N GLU A 97 -3.07 -21.14 -2.76
CA GLU A 97 -4.50 -20.90 -2.46
C GLU A 97 -4.86 -21.08 -0.98
N VAL A 98 -4.21 -22.02 -0.28
CA VAL A 98 -4.42 -22.23 1.15
C VAL A 98 -3.82 -21.08 1.96
N LEU A 99 -2.68 -20.53 1.50
CA LEU A 99 -2.02 -19.40 2.17
C LEU A 99 -2.86 -18.14 2.02
N VAL A 100 -3.36 -17.89 0.81
CA VAL A 100 -4.26 -16.78 0.51
C VAL A 100 -5.52 -16.86 1.37
N GLU A 101 -6.12 -18.04 1.51
CA GLU A 101 -7.30 -18.20 2.38
C GLU A 101 -6.97 -17.92 3.86
N GLN A 102 -5.82 -18.40 4.37
CA GLN A 102 -5.38 -18.07 5.73
C GLN A 102 -5.19 -16.55 5.93
N LEU A 103 -4.57 -15.87 4.97
CA LEU A 103 -4.37 -14.42 5.02
C LEU A 103 -5.68 -13.65 4.88
N LYS A 104 -6.63 -14.14 4.09
CA LYS A 104 -7.98 -13.59 3.96
C LYS A 104 -8.70 -13.65 5.30
N GLN A 105 -8.70 -14.82 5.95
CA GLN A 105 -9.32 -14.99 7.27
C GLN A 105 -8.64 -14.14 8.36
N LEU A 106 -7.30 -14.05 8.34
CA LEU A 106 -6.54 -13.15 9.21
C LEU A 106 -6.95 -11.69 9.00
N THR A 107 -7.04 -11.25 7.74
CA THR A 107 -7.37 -9.87 7.37
C THR A 107 -8.78 -9.51 7.82
N LEU A 108 -9.75 -10.37 7.56
CA LEU A 108 -11.14 -10.16 7.96
C LEU A 108 -11.32 -10.14 9.48
N SER A 109 -10.72 -11.11 10.18
CA SER A 109 -10.99 -11.32 11.61
C SER A 109 -10.16 -10.42 12.52
N HIS A 110 -8.89 -10.19 12.18
CA HIS A 110 -7.93 -9.55 13.08
C HIS A 110 -7.49 -8.16 12.60
N LEU A 111 -7.29 -7.97 11.30
CA LEU A 111 -6.81 -6.68 10.77
C LEU A 111 -7.98 -5.70 10.62
N LEU A 112 -8.86 -5.90 9.65
CA LEU A 112 -10.05 -5.07 9.47
C LEU A 112 -10.99 -5.21 10.67
N GLY A 113 -11.34 -6.46 11.00
CA GLY A 113 -12.31 -6.82 12.03
C GLY A 113 -13.63 -6.05 11.94
N ILE A 114 -14.05 -5.82 10.71
CA ILE A 114 -15.40 -5.39 10.35
C ILE A 114 -16.05 -6.61 9.69
N PRO A 115 -17.25 -7.03 10.13
CA PRO A 115 -17.92 -8.21 9.59
C PRO A 115 -18.55 -7.90 8.23
N ILE A 116 -17.71 -7.80 7.20
CA ILE A 116 -18.11 -7.60 5.81
C ILE A 116 -18.21 -8.96 5.15
N SER A 117 -19.43 -9.35 4.79
CA SER A 117 -19.74 -10.63 4.14
C SER A 117 -20.21 -10.45 2.70
N ASP A 118 -19.98 -9.27 2.11
CA ASP A 118 -20.33 -8.98 0.73
C ASP A 118 -19.46 -9.85 -0.21
N PRO A 119 -20.04 -10.67 -1.11
CA PRO A 119 -19.27 -11.55 -1.96
C PRO A 119 -18.26 -10.81 -2.86
N GLY A 120 -18.63 -9.64 -3.38
CA GLY A 120 -17.75 -8.85 -4.24
C GLY A 120 -16.54 -8.32 -3.47
N PHE A 121 -16.75 -7.88 -2.23
CA PHE A 121 -15.64 -7.51 -1.35
C PHE A 121 -14.73 -8.70 -1.05
N LEU A 122 -15.31 -9.87 -0.76
CA LEU A 122 -14.54 -11.07 -0.45
C LEU A 122 -13.69 -11.56 -1.63
N ASP A 123 -14.21 -11.42 -2.86
CA ASP A 123 -13.49 -11.76 -4.09
C ASP A 123 -12.40 -10.73 -4.38
N HIS A 124 -12.68 -9.43 -4.19
CA HIS A 124 -11.70 -8.35 -4.32
C HIS A 124 -10.52 -8.55 -3.36
N LEU A 125 -10.80 -8.80 -2.07
CA LEU A 125 -9.78 -9.09 -1.06
C LEU A 125 -8.96 -10.32 -1.43
N GLN A 126 -9.61 -11.39 -1.88
CA GLN A 126 -8.92 -12.61 -2.29
C GLN A 126 -8.02 -12.39 -3.51
N SER A 127 -8.46 -11.59 -4.48
CA SER A 127 -7.68 -11.27 -5.67
C SER A 127 -6.42 -10.47 -5.31
N ALA A 128 -6.55 -9.44 -4.47
CA ALA A 128 -5.43 -8.64 -3.98
C ALA A 128 -4.40 -9.51 -3.24
N LEU A 129 -4.86 -10.36 -2.31
CA LEU A 129 -3.99 -11.27 -1.57
C LEU A 129 -3.35 -12.35 -2.47
N THR A 130 -4.03 -12.77 -3.54
CA THR A 130 -3.48 -13.71 -4.53
C THR A 130 -2.34 -13.06 -5.33
N GLY A 131 -2.49 -11.78 -5.70
CA GLY A 131 -1.49 -11.02 -6.45
C GLY A 131 -0.14 -10.91 -5.75
N MET A 132 -0.11 -11.06 -4.42
CA MET A 132 1.11 -11.11 -3.63
C MET A 132 1.99 -12.34 -3.91
N PHE A 133 1.42 -13.44 -4.42
CA PHE A 133 2.12 -14.72 -4.59
C PHE A 133 2.13 -15.24 -6.02
N VAL A 134 1.25 -14.71 -6.87
CA VAL A 134 1.01 -15.21 -8.23
C VAL A 134 1.18 -14.07 -9.22
N GLY A 135 1.79 -14.38 -10.37
CA GLY A 135 2.03 -13.38 -11.41
C GLY A 135 3.05 -12.33 -11.02
N LEU A 136 3.95 -12.63 -10.06
CA LEU A 136 4.98 -11.71 -9.59
C LEU A 136 5.95 -11.30 -10.72
N GLY A 137 6.20 -12.18 -11.70
CA GLY A 137 7.03 -11.82 -12.86
C GLY A 137 6.44 -10.70 -13.73
N GLY A 138 5.12 -10.49 -13.69
CA GLY A 138 4.45 -9.39 -14.38
C GLY A 138 4.37 -8.10 -13.54
N GLN A 139 4.82 -8.13 -12.29
CA GLN A 139 4.81 -7.01 -11.35
C GLN A 139 6.23 -6.50 -11.05
N ASP A 140 7.24 -6.99 -11.78
CA ASP A 140 8.62 -6.56 -11.59
C ASP A 140 8.78 -5.09 -11.99
N GLY A 141 9.41 -4.30 -11.11
CA GLY A 141 9.53 -2.84 -11.26
C GLY A 141 8.40 -2.02 -10.64
N GLU A 142 7.34 -2.67 -10.13
CA GLU A 142 6.28 -1.97 -9.40
C GLU A 142 6.77 -1.50 -8.02
N ASN A 143 6.39 -0.29 -7.62
CA ASN A 143 6.91 0.34 -6.39
C ASN A 143 6.49 -0.38 -5.10
N TYR A 144 5.39 -1.14 -5.15
CA TYR A 144 4.86 -1.89 -4.02
C TYR A 144 5.48 -3.28 -3.84
N LEU A 145 6.33 -3.72 -4.76
CA LEU A 145 7.06 -4.99 -4.73
C LEU A 145 8.57 -4.71 -4.72
N SER A 146 9.25 -5.08 -3.64
CA SER A 146 10.71 -4.95 -3.56
C SER A 146 11.34 -6.31 -3.34
N TRP A 147 12.25 -6.70 -4.24
CA TRP A 147 13.03 -7.93 -4.09
C TRP A 147 14.09 -7.77 -3.01
N GLY A 148 14.24 -8.80 -2.18
CA GLY A 148 15.26 -8.90 -1.14
C GLY A 148 16.36 -9.89 -1.52
N ASP A 149 16.77 -10.71 -0.56
CA ASP A 149 17.80 -11.71 -0.71
C ASP A 149 17.39 -12.82 -1.70
N GLU A 150 18.27 -13.11 -2.65
CA GLU A 150 18.11 -14.16 -3.65
C GLU A 150 19.25 -15.19 -3.54
N THR A 151 18.88 -16.46 -3.49
CA THR A 151 19.79 -17.61 -3.54
C THR A 151 19.25 -18.65 -4.52
N GLY A 152 20.05 -19.65 -4.86
CA GLY A 152 19.59 -20.75 -5.74
C GLY A 152 18.45 -21.61 -5.19
N SER A 153 17.98 -21.37 -3.97
CA SER A 153 16.90 -22.15 -3.33
C SER A 153 15.92 -21.31 -2.48
N SER A 154 16.08 -19.99 -2.46
CA SER A 154 15.25 -19.10 -1.65
C SER A 154 15.26 -17.70 -2.22
N THR A 155 14.10 -17.04 -2.18
CA THR A 155 13.91 -15.66 -2.62
C THR A 155 13.07 -14.94 -1.57
N SER A 156 13.52 -13.77 -1.11
CA SER A 156 12.70 -12.88 -0.28
C SER A 156 12.24 -11.65 -1.05
N TYR A 157 11.10 -11.11 -0.64
CA TYR A 157 10.53 -9.89 -1.18
C TYR A 157 9.60 -9.24 -0.16
N THR A 158 9.39 -7.94 -0.31
CA THR A 158 8.35 -7.21 0.39
C THR A 158 7.19 -6.90 -0.57
N TYR A 159 5.97 -6.98 -0.07
CA TYR A 159 4.77 -6.64 -0.82
C TYR A 159 3.86 -5.73 0.02
N ASN A 160 3.55 -4.56 -0.52
CA ASN A 160 2.81 -3.51 0.17
C ASN A 160 1.41 -3.35 -0.42
N LEU A 161 0.39 -3.34 0.45
CA LEU A 161 -1.02 -3.16 0.10
C LEU A 161 -1.62 -2.03 0.91
N PHE A 162 -2.57 -1.31 0.31
CA PHE A 162 -3.41 -0.37 1.03
C PHE A 162 -4.88 -0.64 0.72
N PHE A 163 -5.63 -1.12 1.71
CA PHE A 163 -7.08 -1.23 1.56
C PHE A 163 -7.76 0.04 2.05
N ALA A 164 -8.70 0.57 1.27
CA ALA A 164 -9.69 1.55 1.73
C ALA A 164 -11.08 0.98 1.55
N VAL A 165 -11.85 0.89 2.63
CA VAL A 165 -13.15 0.23 2.64
C VAL A 165 -14.20 1.20 3.16
N GLN A 166 -15.18 1.49 2.31
CA GLN A 166 -16.38 2.23 2.63
C GLN A 166 -17.59 1.44 2.14
N SER A 167 -18.49 1.09 3.05
CA SER A 167 -19.71 0.36 2.74
C SER A 167 -20.78 0.58 3.81
N LEU A 168 -21.99 0.08 3.58
CA LEU A 168 -23.04 0.02 4.62
C LEU A 168 -22.56 -0.58 5.95
N ARG A 169 -21.57 -1.49 5.92
CA ARG A 169 -21.01 -2.11 7.14
C ARG A 169 -20.01 -1.22 7.87
N THR A 170 -19.35 -0.30 7.18
CA THR A 170 -18.48 0.69 7.81
C THR A 170 -19.28 1.91 8.30
N GLY A 171 -20.49 2.12 7.78
CA GLY A 171 -21.40 3.15 8.26
C GLY A 171 -20.86 4.55 7.98
N ALA A 172 -20.69 5.37 9.02
CA ALA A 172 -20.23 6.76 8.89
C ALA A 172 -18.70 6.91 8.85
N VAL A 173 -17.96 5.81 8.69
CA VAL A 173 -16.49 5.83 8.59
C VAL A 173 -16.00 5.11 7.34
N MET A 174 -14.82 5.52 6.87
CA MET A 174 -13.96 4.73 6.01
C MET A 174 -12.96 3.98 6.88
N ALA A 175 -12.81 2.68 6.65
CA ALA A 175 -11.75 1.89 7.27
C ALA A 175 -10.59 1.74 6.29
N VAL A 176 -9.38 2.07 6.73
CA VAL A 176 -8.16 1.86 5.94
C VAL A 176 -7.21 0.90 6.64
N LEU A 177 -6.50 0.13 5.83
CA LEU A 177 -5.53 -0.88 6.26
C LEU A 177 -4.29 -0.79 5.35
N PRO A 178 -3.33 0.10 5.67
CA PRO A 178 -1.96 -0.02 5.20
C PRO A 178 -1.33 -1.32 5.75
N LEU A 179 -0.74 -2.09 4.86
CA LEU A 179 -0.27 -3.44 5.11
C LEU A 179 1.02 -3.71 4.33
N SER A 180 2.00 -4.32 4.97
CA SER A 180 3.24 -4.77 4.36
C SER A 180 3.53 -6.20 4.77
N PHE A 181 3.94 -7.02 3.82
CA PHE A 181 4.38 -8.38 4.05
C PHE A 181 5.84 -8.54 3.69
N ASP A 182 6.61 -9.14 4.59
CA ASP A 182 7.94 -9.66 4.26
C ASP A 182 7.81 -11.15 4.05
N ILE A 183 8.10 -11.60 2.84
CA ILE A 183 7.86 -12.96 2.40
C ILE A 183 9.18 -13.57 1.98
N THR A 184 9.51 -14.72 2.56
CA THR A 184 10.61 -15.57 2.09
C THR A 184 10.02 -16.87 1.60
N ALA A 185 10.21 -17.16 0.31
CA ALA A 185 9.80 -18.40 -0.31
C ALA A 185 11.03 -19.30 -0.56
N SER A 186 10.97 -20.58 -0.16
CA SER A 186 12.05 -21.55 -0.41
C SER A 186 12.01 -22.09 -1.85
N VAL A 187 12.07 -21.19 -2.81
CA VAL A 187 12.20 -21.41 -4.25
C VAL A 187 13.09 -20.30 -4.83
N ASP A 188 13.77 -20.59 -5.94
CA ASP A 188 14.49 -19.56 -6.71
C ASP A 188 13.52 -18.55 -7.34
N ARG A 189 14.04 -17.38 -7.71
CA ARG A 189 13.24 -16.25 -8.20
C ARG A 189 12.45 -16.58 -9.47
N LYS A 190 13.10 -17.24 -10.43
CA LYS A 190 12.45 -17.60 -11.70
C LYS A 190 11.24 -18.51 -11.47
N ARG A 191 11.36 -19.47 -10.54
CA ARG A 191 10.23 -20.31 -10.14
C ARG A 191 9.16 -19.49 -9.42
N LEU A 192 9.55 -18.64 -8.47
CA LEU A 192 8.64 -17.78 -7.70
C LEU A 192 7.77 -16.90 -8.60
N GLU A 193 8.37 -16.26 -9.60
CA GLU A 193 7.71 -15.38 -10.57
C GLU A 193 6.61 -16.08 -11.39
N SER A 194 6.71 -17.41 -11.53
CA SER A 194 5.81 -18.25 -12.32
C SER A 194 4.81 -19.06 -11.49
N LEU A 195 4.78 -18.89 -10.16
CA LEU A 195 3.85 -19.63 -9.31
C LEU A 195 2.39 -19.37 -9.68
N THR A 196 1.58 -20.41 -9.54
CA THR A 196 0.12 -20.37 -9.62
C THR A 196 -0.49 -20.70 -8.27
N VAL A 197 -1.80 -20.46 -8.12
CA VAL A 197 -2.56 -20.78 -6.90
C VAL A 197 -2.47 -22.27 -6.49
N LYS A 198 -2.21 -23.16 -7.45
CA LYS A 198 -2.13 -24.62 -7.22
C LYS A 198 -0.74 -25.07 -6.76
N ASP A 199 0.28 -24.24 -6.95
CA ASP A 199 1.65 -24.59 -6.61
C ASP A 199 1.87 -24.58 -5.11
N SER A 200 2.79 -25.43 -4.65
CA SER A 200 3.20 -25.51 -3.26
C SER A 200 4.65 -25.07 -3.10
N ALA A 201 4.89 -24.26 -2.07
CA ALA A 201 6.22 -23.87 -1.63
C ALA A 201 6.22 -23.69 -0.11
N ARG A 202 7.43 -23.58 0.45
CA ARG A 202 7.60 -23.20 1.85
C ARG A 202 7.69 -21.69 1.94
N PHE A 203 6.79 -21.08 2.70
CA PHE A 203 6.75 -19.64 2.91
C PHE A 203 6.99 -19.32 4.39
N ALA A 204 7.82 -18.32 4.64
CA ALA A 204 7.86 -17.59 5.91
C ALA A 204 7.31 -16.19 5.65
N THR A 205 6.41 -15.73 6.52
CA THR A 205 5.71 -14.46 6.32
C THR A 205 5.70 -13.66 7.60
N TYR A 206 6.20 -12.44 7.52
CA TYR A 206 6.07 -11.39 8.52
C TYR A 206 5.05 -10.38 8.04
N VAL A 207 4.21 -9.88 8.94
CA VAL A 207 3.16 -8.92 8.60
C VAL A 207 3.26 -7.68 9.48
N ARG A 208 3.13 -6.52 8.83
CA ARG A 208 3.13 -5.19 9.42
C ARG A 208 1.88 -4.46 8.96
N ALA A 209 1.04 -4.03 9.90
CA ALA A 209 -0.27 -3.48 9.58
C ALA A 209 -0.73 -2.47 10.63
N VAL A 210 -1.49 -1.46 10.19
CA VAL A 210 -2.27 -0.57 11.06
C VAL A 210 -3.67 -0.47 10.51
N THR A 211 -4.68 -0.67 11.36
CA THR A 211 -6.07 -0.44 10.99
C THR A 211 -6.50 0.92 11.53
N PHE A 212 -6.89 1.82 10.65
CA PHE A 212 -7.35 3.15 10.98
C PHE A 212 -8.77 3.37 10.45
N MET A 213 -9.61 4.05 11.21
CA MET A 213 -10.95 4.41 10.78
C MET A 213 -11.08 5.94 10.83
N GLN A 214 -11.51 6.56 9.74
CA GLN A 214 -11.77 8.00 9.67
C GLN A 214 -13.24 8.24 9.37
N THR A 215 -13.87 9.24 10.02
CA THR A 215 -15.22 9.67 9.65
C THR A 215 -15.27 10.04 8.16
N LEU A 216 -16.36 9.69 7.49
CA LEU A 216 -16.55 10.05 6.09
C LEU A 216 -16.59 11.57 5.94
N ASP A 217 -15.86 12.09 4.96
CA ASP A 217 -15.93 13.51 4.64
C ASP A 217 -17.30 13.79 4.03
N THR A 218 -18.13 14.55 4.73
CA THR A 218 -19.44 14.97 4.22
C THR A 218 -19.35 16.13 3.21
N ALA A 219 -18.13 16.58 2.89
CA ALA A 219 -17.88 17.69 1.98
C ALA A 219 -17.92 17.24 0.51
N ALA A 220 -19.05 16.68 0.09
CA ALA A 220 -19.41 16.50 -1.32
C ALA A 220 -20.94 16.29 -1.45
N VAL A 221 -21.74 17.17 -0.84
CA VAL A 221 -23.16 17.35 -1.16
C VAL A 221 -23.47 18.84 -1.21
#